data_AF-A0A3G5BSP7-F1
#
_entry.id   AF-A0A3G5BSP7-F1
#
_cell.length_a   1.000
_cell.length_b   1.000
_cell.length_c   1.000
_cell.angle_alpha   90.00
_cell.angle_beta   90.00
_cell.angle_gamma   90.00
#
_symmetry.space_group_name_H-M   'P 1'
#
loop_
_entity.id
_entity.type
_entity.pdbx_description
1 polymer ?
#
loop_
_entity_poly.entity_id
_entity_poly.type
_entity_poly.pdbx_seq_one_letter_code
_entity_poly.pdbx_strand_id
1 'polypeptide(L)' 'GYKMDDIRVDVEGLYSQLSKNDVTGAAFTPTDTIADSLTAFSGLVNVYYDIAIEDMPITPYIGVG' A
#
# COMPACT_ATOMS: atom_id res chain seq x y z
N GLY A 1 2.27 -1.17 13.31
CA GLY A 1 3.63 -0.67 13.53
C GLY A 1 4.22 -1.05 14.88
N TYR A 2 5.55 -0.99 14.97
CA TYR A 2 6.38 -1.23 16.16
C TYR A 2 7.41 -0.09 16.29
N LYS A 3 7.69 0.39 17.50
CA LYS A 3 8.68 1.45 17.77
C LYS A 3 9.76 0.93 18.72
N MET A 4 11.03 1.08 18.35
CA MET A 4 12.18 0.90 19.22
C MET A 4 13.05 2.16 19.16
N ASP A 5 13.27 2.81 20.30
CA ASP A 5 14.03 4.05 20.44
C ASP A 5 13.61 5.11 19.40
N ASP A 6 14.54 5.53 18.54
CA ASP A 6 14.35 6.51 17.48
C ASP A 6 13.82 5.89 16.17
N ILE A 7 13.51 4.59 16.13
CA ILE A 7 13.08 3.90 14.90
C ILE A 7 11.65 3.40 15.05
N ARG A 8 10.78 3.77 14.12
CA ARG A 8 9.41 3.26 14.00
C ARG A 8 9.27 2.51 12.68
N VAL A 9 8.76 1.28 12.74
CA VAL A 9 8.45 0.48 11.55
C VAL A 9 6.94 0.29 11.49
N ASP A 10 6.36 0.49 10.32
CA ASP A 10 4.98 0.15 10.04
C ASP A 10 4.88 -0.79 8.83
N VAL A 11 3.89 -1.68 8.86
CA VAL A 11 3.68 -2.66 7.79
C VAL A 11 2.22 -2.55 7.38
N GLU A 12 2.02 -2.20 6.13
CA GLU A 12 0.70 -2.07 5.53
C GLU A 12 0.54 -3.17 4.49
N GLY A 13 -0.59 -3.87 4.54
CA GLY A 13 -0.94 -4.89 3.55
C GLY A 13 -2.24 -4.53 2.88
N LEU A 14 -2.29 -4.62 1.56
CA LEU A 14 -3.50 -4.45 0.76
C LEU A 14 -3.81 -5.74 0.02
N TYR A 15 -5.03 -6.22 0.23
CA TYR A 15 -5.65 -7.26 -0.56
C TYR A 15 -6.72 -6.64 -1.43
N SER A 16 -6.64 -6.86 -2.74
CA SER A 16 -7.65 -6.40 -3.70
C SER A 16 -8.10 -7.55 -4.58
N GLN A 17 -9.41 -7.68 -4.71
CA GLN A 17 -10.04 -8.64 -5.61
C GLN A 17 -11.01 -7.87 -6.51
N LEU A 18 -10.88 -8.07 -7.81
CA LEU A 18 -11.77 -7.51 -8.81
C LEU A 18 -12.31 -8.63 -9.70
N SER A 19 -13.62 -8.71 -9.85
CA SER A 19 -14.28 -9.61 -10.80
C SER A 19 -14.77 -8.83 -12.01
N LYS A 20 -14.75 -9.49 -13.16
CA LYS A 20 -15.39 -8.99 -14.38
C LYS A 20 -16.90 -8.85 -14.14
N ASN A 21 -17.47 -7.73 -14.56
CA ASN A 21 -18.91 -7.48 -14.46
C ASN A 21 -19.64 -8.11 -15.66
N ASP A 22 -20.80 -8.72 -15.42
CA ASP A 22 -21.60 -9.39 -16.45
C ASP A 22 -22.55 -8.40 -17.15
N VAL A 23 -21.98 -7.37 -17.79
CA VAL A 23 -22.77 -6.39 -18.56
C VAL A 23 -22.90 -6.86 -20.00
N THR A 24 -24.05 -7.45 -20.31
CA THR A 24 -24.40 -7.83 -21.69
C THR A 24 -24.60 -6.59 -22.56
N GLY A 25 -23.77 -6.39 -23.59
CA GLY A 25 -23.91 -5.31 -24.58
C GLY A 25 -22.81 -4.25 -24.55
N ALA A 26 -21.89 -4.29 -23.59
CA ALA A 26 -20.69 -3.47 -23.64
C ALA A 26 -19.70 -4.09 -24.64
N ALA A 27 -19.27 -3.32 -25.65
CA ALA A 27 -18.33 -3.75 -26.68
C ALA A 27 -16.91 -3.87 -26.11
N PHE A 28 -16.65 -4.93 -25.33
CA PHE A 28 -15.32 -5.26 -24.83
C PHE A 28 -14.60 -6.14 -25.87
N THR A 29 -13.81 -5.49 -26.72
CA THR A 29 -12.81 -6.13 -27.57
C THR A 29 -11.45 -5.94 -26.90
N PRO A 30 -10.73 -6.99 -26.47
CA PRO A 30 -10.87 -8.41 -26.81
C PRO A 30 -11.52 -9.25 -25.69
N THR A 31 -12.65 -9.87 -26.00
CA THR A 31 -13.46 -10.70 -25.11
C THR A 31 -12.69 -11.86 -24.47
N ASP A 32 -11.66 -12.36 -25.17
CA ASP A 32 -10.91 -13.57 -24.83
C ASP A 32 -9.59 -13.30 -24.10
N THR A 33 -9.23 -12.03 -23.90
CA THR A 33 -7.94 -11.64 -23.29
C THR A 33 -8.10 -10.99 -21.92
N ILE A 34 -9.35 -10.74 -21.49
CA ILE A 34 -9.66 -10.16 -20.18
C ILE A 34 -9.95 -11.29 -19.20
N ALA A 35 -9.16 -11.35 -18.12
CA ALA A 35 -9.37 -12.31 -17.04
C ALA A 35 -10.72 -12.05 -16.33
N ASP A 36 -11.43 -13.13 -15.99
CA ASP A 36 -12.71 -13.04 -15.29
C ASP A 36 -12.56 -12.59 -13.82
N SER A 37 -11.36 -12.75 -13.26
CA SER A 37 -11.02 -12.21 -11.95
C SER A 37 -9.54 -11.86 -11.87
N LEU A 38 -9.23 -10.82 -11.09
CA LEU A 38 -7.89 -10.40 -10.74
C LEU A 38 -7.79 -10.33 -9.21
N THR A 39 -6.78 -10.99 -8.66
CA THR A 39 -6.40 -10.86 -7.27
C THR A 39 -5.04 -10.20 -7.19
N ALA A 40 -4.92 -9.13 -6.41
CA ALA A 40 -3.68 -8.43 -6.17
C ALA A 40 -3.40 -8.37 -4.66
N PHE A 41 -2.14 -8.63 -4.31
CA PHE A 41 -1.61 -8.45 -2.97
C PHE A 41 -0.48 -7.45 -3.06
N SER A 42 -0.51 -6.42 -2.23
CA SER A 42 0.65 -5.55 -2.02
C SER A 42 0.93 -5.41 -0.54
N GLY A 43 2.21 -5.24 -0.23
CA GLY A 43 2.68 -4.97 1.12
C GLY A 43 3.71 -3.85 1.05
N LEU A 44 3.59 -2.89 1.96
CA LEU A 44 4.50 -1.78 2.13
C LEU A 44 5.09 -1.88 3.53
N VAL A 45 6.40 -1.72 3.64
CA VAL A 45 7.08 -1.65 4.93
C VAL A 45 7.66 -0.26 5.04
N ASN A 46 7.04 0.57 5.86
CA ASN A 46 7.48 1.93 6.10
C ASN A 46 8.43 1.94 7.31
N VAL A 47 9.66 2.44 7.13
CA VAL A 47 10.59 2.66 8.24
C VAL A 47 10.78 4.16 8.43
N TYR A 48 10.59 4.61 9.66
CA TYR A 48 10.73 6.00 10.08
C TYR A 48 11.87 6.07 11.09
N TYR A 49 12.77 7.04 10.88
CA TYR A 49 13.74 7.44 11.90
C TYR A 49 13.29 8.78 12.49
N ASP A 50 13.01 8.81 13.78
CA ASP A 50 12.74 10.00 14.57
C ASP A 50 14.08 10.72 14.78
N ILE A 51 14.23 11.91 14.20
CA ILE A 51 15.46 12.70 14.40
C ILE A 51 15.30 13.45 15.72
N ALA A 52 16.02 13.01 16.76
CA ALA A 52 16.13 13.76 18.01
C ALA A 52 17.01 15.00 17.80
N ILE A 53 16.38 16.15 17.58
CA ILE A 53 17.03 17.47 17.68
C ILE A 53 16.60 18.06 19.02
N GLU A 54 17.56 18.29 19.91
CA GLU A 54 17.34 18.95 21.20
C GLU A 54 16.69 20.32 20.94
N ASP A 55 15.58 20.61 21.63
CA ASP A 55 14.89 21.92 21.63
C ASP A 55 13.94 22.24 20.46
N MET A 56 13.26 21.23 19.89
CA MET A 56 12.14 21.46 18.95
C MET A 56 10.80 20.89 19.46
N PRO A 57 9.67 21.61 19.31
CA PRO A 57 8.35 21.14 19.77
C PRO A 57 7.75 20.00 18.93
N ILE A 58 8.38 19.62 17.81
CA ILE A 58 7.92 18.56 16.88
C ILE A 58 9.13 17.73 16.45
N THR A 59 9.05 16.41 16.56
CA THR A 59 10.08 15.47 16.07
C THR A 59 9.90 15.25 14.56
N PRO A 60 10.85 15.68 13.70
CA PRO A 60 10.76 15.41 12.27
C PRO A 60 11.11 13.94 11.98
N TYR A 61 10.51 13.37 10.93
CA TYR A 61 10.75 11.99 10.50
C TYR A 61 11.06 11.95 9.00
N ILE A 62 11.93 11.02 8.59
CA ILE A 62 12.21 10.68 7.19
C ILE A 62 11.96 9.19 7.03
N GLY A 63 11.32 8.79 5.92
CA GLY A 63 11.02 7.40 5.64
C GLY A 63 11.09 7.06 4.16
N VAL A 64 11.26 5.77 3.89
CA VAL A 64 11.22 5.14 2.56
C VAL A 64 10.24 3.98 2.62
N GLY A 65 9.48 3.75 1.53
CA GLY A 65 8.41 2.74 1.45
C GLY A 65 8.31 2.15 0.05
#